data_AF-A0ABC8S8U5-F1
#
_entry.id   AF-A0ABC8S8U5-F1
#
_cell.length_a   1.000
_cell.length_b   1.000
_cell.length_c   1.000
_cell.angle_alpha   90.00
_cell.angle_beta   90.00
_cell.angle_gamma   90.00
#
_symmetry.space_group_name_H-M   'P 1'
#
loop_
_entity.id
_entity.type
_entity.pdbx_description
1 polymer ?
#
loop_
_entity_poly.entity_id
_entity_poly.type
_entity_poly.pdbx_seq_one_letter_code
_entity_poly.pdbx_strand_id
1 'polypeptide(L)'
;MAKKDQIHQNQKEKERVQAVLDLLRKQAPLTLKQEKFCNYACVERFLKAKGDSVKKAAKQLRACLTWRESIGTDHLIADEFSAELAEGLAYVAGQDDESRPVIVYSFASVYTGSGNSNNA
;
A
#
# COMPACT_ATOMS: atom_id res chain seq x y z
N MET A 1 -34.07 5.67 -12.97
CA MET A 1 -33.76 5.22 -11.59
C MET A 1 -32.26 5.20 -11.29
N ALA A 2 -31.40 4.64 -12.15
CA ALA A 2 -29.95 4.49 -11.93
C ALA A 2 -29.14 5.73 -11.44
N LYS A 3 -29.50 6.96 -11.87
CA LYS A 3 -28.77 8.18 -11.46
C LYS A 3 -28.96 8.52 -9.97
N LYS A 4 -30.15 8.28 -9.41
CA LYS A 4 -30.42 8.53 -7.97
C LYS A 4 -29.69 7.53 -7.08
N ASP A 5 -29.63 6.27 -7.51
CA ASP A 5 -28.96 5.20 -6.76
C ASP A 5 -27.44 5.41 -6.72
N GLN A 6 -26.83 5.83 -7.84
CA GLN A 6 -25.40 6.19 -7.88
C GLN A 6 -25.07 7.39 -6.98
N ILE A 7 -25.89 8.44 -7.00
CA ILE A 7 -25.68 9.62 -6.15
C ILE A 7 -25.74 9.22 -4.66
N HIS A 8 -26.72 8.40 -4.29
CA HIS A 8 -26.89 7.94 -2.92
C HIS A 8 -25.72 7.05 -2.46
N GLN A 9 -25.23 6.16 -3.31
CA GLN A 9 -24.06 5.34 -3.02
C GLN A 9 -22.79 6.17 -2.86
N ASN A 10 -22.50 7.10 -3.78
CA ASN A 10 -21.35 7.99 -3.67
C ASN A 10 -21.38 8.82 -2.37
N GLN A 11 -22.57 9.24 -1.95
CA GLN A 11 -22.72 9.99 -0.70
C GLN A 11 -22.41 9.13 0.53
N LYS A 12 -22.93 7.89 0.54
CA LYS A 12 -22.64 6.91 1.59
C LYS A 12 -21.15 6.55 1.66
N GLU A 13 -20.47 6.44 0.52
CA GLU A 13 -19.02 6.23 0.47
C GLU A 13 -18.25 7.41 1.06
N LYS A 14 -18.63 8.65 0.71
CA LYS A 14 -18.06 9.87 1.29
C LYS A 14 -18.22 9.94 2.79
N GLU A 15 -19.40 9.61 3.31
CA GLU A 15 -19.68 9.56 4.74
C GLU A 15 -18.79 8.53 5.45
N ARG A 16 -18.60 7.35 4.85
CA ARG A 16 -17.73 6.30 5.42
C ARG A 16 -16.26 6.72 5.43
N VAL A 17 -15.77 7.32 4.35
CA VAL A 17 -14.40 7.86 4.29
C VAL A 17 -14.19 8.89 5.39
N GLN A 18 -15.14 9.83 5.54
CA GLN A 18 -15.06 10.84 6.60
C GLN A 18 -15.07 10.20 7.99
N ALA A 19 -15.93 9.21 8.24
CA ALA A 19 -15.98 8.51 9.52
C ALA A 19 -14.65 7.79 9.86
N VAL A 20 -13.95 7.24 8.87
CA VAL A 20 -12.60 6.67 9.09
C VAL A 20 -11.61 7.76 9.49
N LEU A 21 -11.60 8.89 8.79
CA LEU A 21 -10.71 10.01 9.09
C LEU A 21 -10.95 10.58 10.49
N ASP A 22 -12.21 10.70 10.89
CA ASP A 22 -12.59 11.18 12.22
C ASP A 22 -12.12 10.22 13.32
N LEU A 23 -12.26 8.91 13.10
CA LEU A 23 -11.74 7.90 14.04
C LEU A 23 -10.21 7.97 14.17
N LEU A 24 -9.49 8.18 13.07
CA LEU A 24 -8.04 8.35 13.11
C LEU A 24 -7.69 9.57 13.97
N ARG A 25 -8.23 10.74 13.64
CA ARG A 25 -7.96 11.99 14.37
C ARG A 25 -8.31 11.91 15.85
N LYS A 26 -9.40 11.19 16.20
CA LYS A 26 -9.81 10.99 17.59
C LYS A 26 -8.80 10.17 18.40
N GLN A 27 -8.14 9.19 17.79
CA GLN A 27 -7.14 8.37 18.48
C GLN A 27 -5.83 9.13 18.68
N ALA A 28 -5.37 9.84 17.64
CA ALA A 28 -4.20 10.69 17.68
C ALA A 28 -4.25 11.69 16.51
N PRO A 29 -3.88 12.96 16.73
CA PRO A 29 -3.73 13.93 15.65
C PRO A 29 -2.83 13.41 14.54
N LEU A 30 -3.21 13.65 13.29
CA LEU A 30 -2.39 13.30 12.13
C LEU A 30 -1.37 14.42 11.88
N THR A 31 -0.15 14.05 11.50
CA THR A 31 0.81 15.03 10.99
C THR A 31 0.38 15.50 9.60
N LEU A 32 0.85 16.68 9.16
CA LEU A 32 0.55 17.19 7.81
C LEU A 32 0.88 16.19 6.69
N LYS A 33 1.94 15.41 6.85
CA LYS A 33 2.32 14.35 5.90
C LYS A 33 1.31 13.20 5.90
N GLN A 34 0.90 12.75 7.08
CA GLN A 34 -0.11 11.71 7.22
C GLN A 34 -1.47 12.17 6.67
N GLU A 35 -1.84 13.44 6.87
CA GLU A 35 -3.06 14.00 6.28
C GLU A 35 -3.04 14.00 4.75
N LYS A 36 -1.91 14.40 4.14
CA LYS A 36 -1.73 14.33 2.69
C LYS A 36 -1.82 12.89 2.15
N PHE A 37 -1.26 11.93 2.89
CA PHE A 37 -1.32 10.51 2.53
C PHE A 37 -2.74 9.94 2.67
N CYS A 38 -3.47 10.30 3.74
CA CYS A 38 -4.84 9.89 4.03
C CYS A 38 -5.88 10.66 3.20
N ASN A 39 -5.63 10.83 1.90
CA ASN A 39 -6.62 11.38 0.98
C ASN A 39 -7.79 10.40 0.74
N TYR A 40 -8.84 10.89 0.08
CA TYR A 40 -10.07 10.14 -0.18
C TYR A 40 -9.80 8.75 -0.78
N ALA A 41 -9.05 8.68 -1.88
CA ALA A 41 -8.77 7.44 -2.59
C ALA A 41 -7.89 6.48 -1.77
N CYS A 42 -7.04 6.98 -0.89
CA CYS A 42 -6.30 6.15 0.07
C CYS A 42 -7.27 5.48 1.05
N VAL A 43 -8.10 6.26 1.74
CA VAL A 43 -9.04 5.74 2.74
C VAL A 43 -10.04 4.76 2.12
N GLU A 44 -10.53 5.08 0.92
CA GLU A 44 -11.44 4.23 0.15
C GLU A 44 -10.84 2.84 -0.14
N ARG A 45 -9.54 2.77 -0.50
CA ARG A 45 -8.85 1.49 -0.69
C ARG A 45 -8.82 0.64 0.58
N PHE A 46 -8.60 1.26 1.75
CA PHE A 46 -8.66 0.55 3.03
C PHE A 46 -10.08 0.11 3.39
N LEU A 47 -11.10 0.90 3.08
CA LEU A 47 -12.50 0.52 3.25
C LEU A 47 -12.84 -0.70 2.40
N LYS A 48 -12.56 -0.66 1.10
CA LYS A 48 -12.79 -1.78 0.16
C LYS A 48 -12.08 -3.05 0.63
N ALA A 49 -10.80 -2.96 0.99
CA ALA A 49 -10.02 -4.09 1.49
C ALA A 49 -10.52 -4.66 2.83
N LYS A 50 -11.37 -3.93 3.57
CA LYS A 50 -11.94 -4.34 4.87
C LYS A 50 -13.45 -4.50 4.81
N GLY A 51 -14.04 -4.64 3.62
CA GLY A 51 -15.48 -4.84 3.43
C GLY A 51 -16.32 -3.69 4.00
N ASP A 52 -15.91 -2.46 3.74
CA ASP A 52 -16.55 -1.21 4.20
C ASP A 52 -16.65 -1.03 5.72
N SER A 53 -15.92 -1.83 6.49
CA SER A 53 -15.89 -1.72 7.94
C SER A 53 -15.02 -0.54 8.40
N VAL A 54 -15.67 0.58 8.74
CA VAL A 54 -15.02 1.82 9.21
C VAL A 54 -14.00 1.57 10.32
N LYS A 55 -14.35 0.78 11.35
CA LYS A 55 -13.45 0.47 12.48
C LYS A 55 -12.23 -0.35 12.04
N LYS A 56 -12.42 -1.37 11.19
CA LYS A 56 -11.32 -2.22 10.69
C LYS A 56 -10.40 -1.43 9.76
N ALA A 57 -10.98 -0.60 8.89
CA ALA A 57 -10.24 0.29 7.99
C ALA A 57 -9.39 1.30 8.78
N ALA A 58 -9.98 1.99 9.76
CA ALA A 58 -9.25 2.94 10.62
C ALA A 58 -8.09 2.25 11.38
N LYS A 59 -8.33 1.08 11.97
CA LYS A 59 -7.28 0.30 12.67
C LYS A 59 -6.13 -0.09 11.73
N GLN A 60 -6.45 -0.58 10.53
CA GLN A 60 -5.44 -0.98 9.56
C GLN A 60 -4.67 0.24 9.01
N LEU A 61 -5.36 1.33 8.70
CA LEU A 61 -4.74 2.55 8.20
C LEU A 61 -3.80 3.15 9.25
N ARG A 62 -4.18 3.16 10.53
CA ARG A 62 -3.27 3.56 11.62
C ARG A 62 -2.01 2.70 11.66
N ALA A 63 -2.15 1.38 11.61
CA ALA A 63 -1.00 0.48 11.58
C ALA A 63 -0.09 0.73 10.37
N CYS A 64 -0.69 1.02 9.20
CA CYS A 64 0.05 1.39 7.99
C CYS A 64 0.83 2.70 8.18
N LEU A 65 0.23 3.74 8.78
CA LEU A 65 0.92 5.00 9.07
C LEU A 65 2.12 4.79 10.01
N THR A 66 1.95 3.99 11.07
CA THR A 66 3.04 3.64 12.00
C THR A 66 4.17 2.91 11.29
N TRP A 67 3.84 1.93 10.43
CA TRP A 67 4.85 1.20 9.67
C TRP A 67 5.60 2.12 8.69
N ARG A 68 4.89 2.97 7.95
CA ARG A 68 5.49 3.93 7.01
C ARG A 68 6.49 4.86 7.69
N GLU A 69 6.14 5.33 8.88
CA GLU A 69 7.03 6.14 9.72
C GLU A 69 8.24 5.34 10.19
N SER A 70 8.04 4.09 10.66
CA SER A 70 9.14 3.26 11.17
C SER A 70 10.23 2.92 10.15
N ILE A 71 9.86 2.75 8.87
CA ILE A 71 10.81 2.46 7.79
C ILE A 71 11.24 3.72 7.04
N GLY A 72 10.72 4.89 7.41
CA GLY A 72 11.07 6.16 6.77
C GLY A 72 10.73 6.21 5.28
N THR A 73 9.53 5.77 4.87
CA THR A 73 9.15 5.66 3.44
C THR A 73 9.32 6.94 2.62
N ASP A 74 9.33 8.09 3.28
CA ASP A 74 9.51 9.40 2.63
C ASP A 74 10.93 9.63 2.10
N HIS A 75 11.90 8.83 2.55
CA HIS A 75 13.31 8.95 2.18
C HIS A 75 13.76 7.89 1.18
N LEU A 76 12.88 6.95 0.81
CA LEU A 76 13.21 5.89 -0.15
C LEU A 76 13.46 6.51 -1.54
N ILE A 77 14.65 6.28 -2.08
CA ILE A 77 15.04 6.70 -3.42
C ILE A 77 15.42 5.49 -4.26
N ALA A 78 15.16 5.53 -5.57
CA ALA A 78 15.43 4.39 -6.45
C ALA A 78 16.92 4.00 -6.49
N ASP A 79 17.82 4.98 -6.32
CA ASP A 79 19.27 4.79 -6.38
C ASP A 79 19.78 3.85 -5.26
N GLU A 80 19.11 3.84 -4.11
CA GLU A 80 19.41 2.92 -2.99
C GLU A 80 19.19 1.44 -3.36
N PHE A 81 18.43 1.18 -4.42
CA PHE A 81 18.06 -0.17 -4.89
C PHE A 81 18.53 -0.42 -6.33
N SER A 82 19.49 0.36 -6.82
CA SER A 82 19.90 0.34 -8.23
C SER A 82 20.45 -1.02 -8.68
N ALA A 83 21.15 -1.75 -7.81
CA ALA A 83 21.66 -3.09 -8.10
C ALA A 83 20.50 -4.10 -8.25
N GLU A 84 19.58 -4.11 -7.29
CA GLU A 84 18.40 -4.97 -7.26
C GLU A 84 17.48 -4.72 -8.48
N LEU A 85 17.30 -3.45 -8.84
CA LEU A 85 16.52 -3.05 -10.00
C LEU A 85 17.22 -3.44 -11.31
N ALA A 86 18.55 -3.28 -11.41
CA ALA A 86 19.32 -3.65 -12.59
C ALA A 86 19.35 -5.17 -12.82
N GLU A 87 19.36 -5.96 -11.74
CA GLU A 87 19.25 -7.42 -11.79
C GLU A 87 17.84 -7.91 -12.16
N GLY A 88 16.86 -7.01 -12.23
CA GLY A 88 15.48 -7.36 -12.53
C GLY A 88 14.79 -8.17 -11.42
N LEU A 89 15.21 -7.97 -10.15
CA LEU A 89 14.62 -8.68 -9.02
C LEU A 89 13.11 -8.45 -8.90
N ALA A 90 12.63 -7.25 -9.26
CA ALA A 90 11.22 -6.93 -9.35
C ALA A 90 10.93 -5.96 -10.51
N TYR A 91 9.92 -6.24 -11.32
CA TYR A 91 9.48 -5.34 -12.39
C TYR A 91 7.98 -5.43 -12.68
N VAL A 92 7.43 -4.40 -13.32
CA VAL A 92 6.01 -4.35 -13.73
C VAL A 92 5.86 -4.94 -15.13
N ALA A 93 5.13 -6.05 -15.23
CA ALA A 93 4.90 -6.81 -16.47
C ALA A 93 3.50 -6.52 -17.05
N GLY A 94 3.17 -5.24 -17.21
CA GLY A 94 1.87 -4.81 -17.72
C GLY A 94 0.74 -4.92 -16.69
N GLN A 95 -0.47 -5.17 -17.18
CA GLN A 95 -1.69 -5.29 -16.39
C GLN A 95 -2.41 -6.59 -16.73
N ASP A 96 -3.16 -7.13 -15.78
CA ASP A 96 -4.07 -8.26 -16.02
C ASP A 96 -5.38 -7.82 -16.68
N ASP A 97 -6.28 -8.78 -16.95
CA ASP A 97 -7.59 -8.52 -17.58
C ASP A 97 -8.51 -7.62 -16.74
N GLU A 98 -8.19 -7.42 -15.45
CA GLU A 98 -8.89 -6.52 -14.53
C GLU A 98 -8.18 -5.16 -14.39
N SER A 99 -7.21 -4.85 -15.25
CA SER A 99 -6.40 -3.62 -15.20
C SER A 99 -5.58 -3.45 -13.91
N ARG A 100 -5.28 -4.54 -13.19
CA ARG A 100 -4.40 -4.50 -12.02
C ARG A 100 -2.95 -4.67 -12.48
N PRO A 101 -2.00 -3.90 -11.92
CA PRO A 101 -0.59 -4.04 -12.29
C PRO A 101 -0.05 -5.41 -11.89
N VAL A 102 0.63 -6.09 -12.82
CA VAL A 102 1.32 -7.36 -12.57
C VAL A 102 2.76 -7.07 -12.17
N ILE A 103 3.15 -7.47 -10.96
CA ILE A 103 4.54 -7.37 -10.47
C ILE A 103 5.16 -8.77 -10.51
N VAL A 104 6.25 -8.91 -11.27
CA VAL A 104 7.03 -10.16 -11.34
C VAL A 104 8.24 -10.01 -10.44
N TYR A 105 8.47 -11.02 -9.60
CA TYR A 105 9.68 -11.15 -8.80
C TYR A 105 10.53 -12.29 -9.35
N SER A 106 11.78 -11.99 -9.72
CA SER A 106 12.73 -12.98 -10.22
C SER A 106 13.83 -13.19 -9.18
N PHE A 107 13.70 -14.24 -8.39
CA PHE A 107 14.77 -14.66 -7.51
C PHE A 107 15.78 -15.46 -8.34
N ALA A 108 16.88 -14.83 -8.74
CA ALA A 108 18.00 -15.56 -9.31
C ALA A 108 18.43 -16.61 -8.28
N SER A 109 18.44 -17.89 -8.68
CA SER A 109 18.97 -18.96 -7.82
C SER A 109 20.42 -18.64 -7.51
N VAL A 110 20.67 -18.19 -6.28
CA VAL A 110 22.01 -18.22 -5.70
C VAL A 110 22.44 -19.69 -5.67
N TYR A 111 23.22 -20.10 -6.67
CA TYR A 111 24.04 -21.30 -6.55
C TYR A 111 25.02 -21.04 -5.42
N THR A 112 24.68 -21.43 -4.19
CA THR A 112 25.66 -21.56 -3.12
C THR A 112 26.56 -22.75 -3.49
N GLY A 113 27.55 -22.49 -4.33
CA GLY A 113 28.63 -23.42 -4.58
C GLY A 113 29.34 -23.66 -3.27
N SER A 114 29.06 -24.81 -2.65
CA SER A 114 29.93 -25.38 -1.62
C SER A 114 31.29 -25.59 -2.26
N GLY A 115 32.19 -24.63 -2.06
CA GLY A 115 33.60 -24.78 -2.35
C GLY A 115 34.16 -25.83 -1.40
N ASN A 116 34.23 -27.08 -1.85
CA ASN A 116 34.97 -28.12 -1.17
C ASN A 116 36.47 -27.84 -1.37
N SER A 117 37.06 -27.02 -0.51
CA SER A 117 38.50 -26.83 -0.43
C SER A 117 39.14 -28.03 0.28
N ASN A 118 39.23 -29.15 -0.43
CA ASN A 118 40.21 -30.18 -0.14
C ASN A 118 41.26 -30.14 -1.26
N ASN A 119 42.35 -29.43 -1.02
CA ASN A 119 43.56 -29.63 -1.81
C ASN A 119 44.77 -29.69 -0.88
N ALA A 120 45.39 -30.87 -0.91
CA ALA A 120 46.79 -31.26 -0.65
C ALA A 120 47.56 -30.60 0.51
#